data_AF-A0A0Q7E0S2-F1
#
_entry.id   AF-A0A0Q7E0S2-F1
#
_cell.length_a   1.000
_cell.length_b   1.000
_cell.length_c   1.000
_cell.angle_alpha   90.00
_cell.angle_beta   90.00
_cell.angle_gamma   90.00
#
_symmetry.space_group_name_H-M   'P 1'
#
loop_
_entity.id
_entity.type
_entity.pdbx_description
1 polymer ?
#
loop_
_entity_poly.entity_id
_entity_poly.type
_entity_poly.pdbx_seq_one_letter_code
_entity_poly.pdbx_strand_id
1 'polypeptide(L)'
;MRAFFVLLLGLLASTAQGQEAWTVYRNAACGYAVEYPAAGFDITETDTGLTLIEQDAAGQIDIYCATNAERRSPAGFEQVLAGAERIREITYSRNGRSWLAVSGYYQADQARGDDLIFYAKFMFSPDLSQLSAFEASYPAGERQRFDAIVERMEDSLTAPRAAD
;
A
#
# COMPACT_ATOMS: atom_id res chain seq x y z
N MET A 1 -46.27 -31.36 -39.60
CA MET A 1 -44.99 -31.30 -38.88
C MET A 1 -44.86 -29.91 -38.27
N ARG A 2 -45.03 -29.77 -36.95
CA ARG A 2 -44.85 -28.49 -36.24
C ARG A 2 -43.53 -28.58 -35.50
N ALA A 3 -42.54 -27.81 -35.94
CA ALA A 3 -41.24 -27.72 -35.29
C ALA A 3 -41.39 -26.93 -33.98
N PHE A 4 -41.07 -27.57 -32.86
CA PHE A 4 -40.94 -26.92 -31.55
C PHE A 4 -39.54 -26.33 -31.47
N PHE A 5 -39.44 -25.00 -31.44
CA PHE A 5 -38.21 -24.28 -31.17
C PHE A 5 -38.12 -24.10 -29.65
N VAL A 6 -37.26 -24.87 -28.98
CA VAL A 6 -36.97 -24.69 -27.54
C VAL A 6 -35.82 -23.70 -27.44
N LEU A 7 -36.12 -22.47 -27.02
CA LEU A 7 -35.13 -21.46 -26.65
C LEU A 7 -34.64 -21.78 -25.23
N LEU A 8 -33.44 -22.36 -25.10
CA LEU A 8 -32.74 -22.43 -23.82
C LEU A 8 -32.22 -21.02 -23.49
N LEU A 9 -32.89 -20.31 -22.57
CA LEU A 9 -32.28 -19.15 -21.91
C LEU A 9 -31.24 -19.65 -20.91
N GLY A 10 -29.96 -19.48 -21.25
CA GLY A 10 -28.86 -19.66 -20.32
C GLY A 10 -28.91 -18.60 -19.23
N LEU A 11 -29.08 -19.03 -17.98
CA LEU A 11 -28.88 -18.21 -16.80
C LEU A 11 -27.37 -17.89 -16.69
N LEU A 12 -26.99 -16.69 -17.13
CA LEU A 12 -25.73 -16.09 -16.72
C LEU A 12 -25.86 -15.74 -15.24
N ALA A 13 -25.36 -16.61 -14.37
CA ALA A 13 -25.13 -16.25 -12.97
C ALA A 13 -24.03 -15.19 -12.94
N SER A 14 -24.42 -13.92 -12.92
CA SER A 14 -23.51 -12.83 -12.58
C SER A 14 -23.09 -13.03 -11.13
N THR A 15 -21.93 -13.64 -10.92
CA THR A 15 -21.21 -13.53 -9.66
C THR A 15 -20.96 -12.03 -9.46
N ALA A 16 -21.68 -11.42 -8.52
CA ALA A 16 -21.32 -10.11 -8.00
C ALA A 16 -19.95 -10.29 -7.36
N GLN A 17 -18.91 -10.05 -8.15
CA GLN A 17 -17.55 -9.90 -7.68
C GLN A 17 -17.62 -8.72 -6.71
N GLY A 18 -17.51 -8.99 -5.41
CA GLY A 18 -17.60 -7.97 -4.38
C GLY A 18 -16.67 -6.84 -4.77
N GLN A 19 -17.23 -5.69 -5.14
CA GLN A 19 -16.44 -4.50 -5.39
C GLN A 19 -15.70 -4.23 -4.09
N GLU A 20 -14.37 -4.31 -4.14
CA GLU A 20 -13.53 -3.85 -3.02
C GLU A 20 -14.01 -2.45 -2.65
N ALA A 21 -14.43 -2.28 -1.40
CA ALA A 21 -14.89 -0.99 -0.91
C ALA A 21 -13.65 -0.14 -0.65
N TRP A 22 -13.32 0.72 -1.62
CA TRP A 22 -12.21 1.66 -1.51
C TRP A 22 -12.66 2.94 -0.80
N THR A 23 -11.86 3.39 0.15
CA THR A 23 -12.11 4.59 0.96
C THR A 23 -10.96 5.57 0.81
N VAL A 24 -11.24 6.87 0.87
CA VAL A 24 -10.21 7.92 0.87
C VAL A 24 -9.85 8.28 2.32
N TYR A 25 -8.59 8.09 2.70
CA TYR A 25 -8.04 8.67 3.92
C TYR A 25 -7.50 10.08 3.65
N ARG A 26 -7.72 11.00 4.59
CA ARG A 26 -7.16 12.36 4.55
C ARG A 26 -6.61 12.70 5.92
N ASN A 27 -5.31 12.90 6.02
CA ASN A 27 -4.70 13.43 7.23
C ASN A 27 -4.57 14.95 7.10
N ALA A 28 -5.44 15.70 7.79
CA ALA A 28 -5.45 17.15 7.71
C ALA A 28 -4.19 17.78 8.33
N ALA A 29 -3.65 17.19 9.41
CA ALA A 29 -2.48 17.70 10.11
C ALA A 29 -1.25 17.69 9.18
N CYS A 30 -1.01 16.57 8.50
CA CYS A 30 0.09 16.42 7.55
C CYS A 30 -0.25 16.91 6.13
N GLY A 31 -1.53 17.06 5.80
CA GLY A 31 -2.01 17.55 4.51
C GLY A 31 -1.79 16.60 3.34
N TYR A 32 -1.96 15.29 3.54
CA TYR A 32 -1.93 14.29 2.47
C TYR A 32 -3.23 13.48 2.40
N ALA A 33 -3.42 12.76 1.30
CA ALA A 33 -4.50 11.81 1.09
C ALA A 33 -4.01 10.55 0.38
N VAL A 34 -4.77 9.47 0.52
CA VAL A 34 -4.55 8.19 -0.19
C VAL A 34 -5.85 7.37 -0.20
N GLU A 35 -6.10 6.61 -1.26
CA GLU A 35 -7.17 5.59 -1.26
C GLU A 35 -6.65 4.30 -0.61
N TYR A 36 -7.51 3.58 0.10
CA TYR A 36 -7.16 2.28 0.70
C TYR A 36 -8.34 1.30 0.64
N PRO A 37 -8.07 -0.02 0.65
CA PRO A 37 -9.12 -1.04 0.71
C PRO A 37 -9.65 -1.17 2.14
N ALA A 38 -10.94 -0.94 2.34
CA ALA A 38 -11.56 -1.11 3.66
C ALA A 38 -12.09 -2.54 3.88
N ALA A 39 -12.50 -3.22 2.81
CA ALA A 39 -13.02 -4.59 2.91
C ALA A 39 -11.87 -5.58 3.18
N GLY A 40 -12.06 -6.48 4.15
CA GLY A 40 -11.09 -7.53 4.50
C GLY A 40 -9.96 -7.09 5.42
N PHE A 41 -9.97 -5.85 5.89
CA PHE A 41 -8.99 -5.31 6.83
C PHE A 41 -9.65 -4.82 8.11
N ASP A 42 -9.03 -5.14 9.24
CA ASP A 42 -9.23 -4.46 10.51
C ASP A 42 -8.40 -3.17 10.51
N ILE A 43 -9.07 -2.03 10.68
CA ILE A 43 -8.47 -0.70 10.53
C ILE A 43 -8.33 -0.06 11.91
N THR A 44 -7.12 0.37 12.24
CA THR A 44 -6.80 1.14 13.45
C THR A 44 -6.24 2.50 13.07
N GLU A 45 -6.80 3.57 13.64
CA GLU A 45 -6.22 4.90 13.54
C GLU A 45 -5.04 5.05 14.50
N THR A 46 -3.96 5.67 14.02
CA THR A 46 -2.74 5.95 14.77
C THR A 46 -2.49 7.44 14.82
N ASP A 47 -1.54 7.88 15.65
CA ASP A 47 -1.18 9.31 15.74
C ASP A 47 -0.71 9.90 14.39
N THR A 48 -0.20 9.05 13.48
CA THR A 48 0.38 9.47 12.19
C THR A 48 -0.44 9.05 10.97
N GLY A 49 -1.45 8.18 11.13
CA GLY A 49 -2.27 7.71 10.03
C GLY A 49 -3.14 6.50 10.37
N LEU A 50 -3.04 5.44 9.57
CA LEU A 50 -3.83 4.22 9.71
C LEU A 50 -2.91 2.98 9.65
N THR A 51 -3.27 1.97 10.42
CA THR A 51 -2.75 0.60 10.25
C THR A 51 -3.92 -0.31 9.89
N LEU A 52 -3.77 -1.05 8.81
CA LEU A 52 -4.74 -2.00 8.28
C LEU A 52 -4.14 -3.39 8.41
N ILE A 53 -4.79 -4.27 9.16
CA ILE A 53 -4.36 -5.67 9.33
C ILE A 53 -5.39 -6.56 8.66
N GLU A 54 -4.96 -7.46 7.81
CA GLU A 54 -5.85 -8.40 7.13
C GLU A 54 -6.50 -9.37 8.12
N GLN A 55 -7.82 -9.59 8.01
CA GLN A 55 -8.59 -10.35 9.01
C GLN A 55 -8.24 -11.85 9.07
N ASP A 56 -7.91 -12.44 7.93
CA ASP A 56 -7.74 -13.90 7.78
C ASP A 56 -6.39 -14.30 7.17
N ALA A 57 -5.45 -13.36 7.06
CA ALA A 57 -4.14 -13.58 6.45
C ALA A 57 -3.10 -12.62 7.03
N ALA A 58 -1.85 -12.72 6.55
CA ALA A 58 -0.71 -12.01 7.12
C ALA A 58 -0.41 -10.65 6.46
N GLY A 59 -1.36 -10.13 5.66
CA GLY A 59 -1.25 -8.82 5.04
C GLY A 59 -1.36 -7.66 6.03
N GLN A 60 -0.53 -6.65 5.86
CA GLN A 60 -0.60 -5.39 6.61
C GLN A 60 -0.31 -4.21 5.70
N ILE A 61 -1.04 -3.12 5.89
CA ILE A 61 -0.78 -1.83 5.23
C ILE A 61 -0.72 -0.74 6.29
N ASP A 62 0.40 -0.04 6.35
CA ASP A 62 0.56 1.16 7.17
C ASP A 62 0.52 2.40 6.27
N ILE A 63 -0.29 3.38 6.65
CA ILE A 63 -0.44 4.67 5.99
C ILE A 63 -0.04 5.73 7.00
N TYR A 64 0.93 6.58 6.68
CA TYR A 64 1.44 7.54 7.66
C TYR A 64 2.07 8.78 7.04
N CYS A 65 2.28 9.78 7.88
CA CYS A 65 3.23 10.85 7.64
C CYS A 65 4.34 10.85 8.70
N ALA A 66 5.50 11.39 8.35
CA ALA A 66 6.62 11.54 9.26
C ALA A 66 7.45 12.78 8.92
N THR A 67 8.20 13.25 9.93
CA THR A 67 9.21 14.28 9.74
C THR A 67 10.47 13.70 9.14
N ASN A 68 10.93 14.31 8.07
CA ASN A 68 12.23 14.05 7.47
C ASN A 68 13.21 15.10 8.01
N ALA A 69 13.59 14.95 9.29
CA ALA A 69 14.33 15.95 10.05
C ALA A 69 15.65 16.35 9.39
N GLU A 70 16.31 15.41 8.71
CA GLU A 70 17.56 15.65 7.99
C GLU A 70 17.35 16.11 6.54
N ARG A 71 16.10 16.37 6.13
CA ARG A 71 15.71 16.77 4.77
C ARG A 71 16.35 15.92 3.68
N ARG A 72 16.38 14.60 3.91
CA ARG A 72 16.96 13.65 2.96
C ARG A 72 16.24 13.72 1.62
N SER A 73 17.02 13.67 0.55
CA SER A 73 16.48 13.40 -0.77
C SER A 73 15.92 11.97 -0.83
N PRO A 74 15.03 11.65 -1.79
CA PRO A 74 14.57 10.29 -2.01
C PRO A 74 15.70 9.24 -2.11
N ALA A 75 16.77 9.55 -2.85
CA ALA A 75 17.93 8.66 -2.97
C ALA A 75 18.72 8.53 -1.65
N GLY A 76 18.81 9.61 -0.86
CA GLY A 76 19.43 9.53 0.48
C GLY A 76 18.57 8.75 1.47
N PHE A 77 17.25 8.83 1.35
CA PHE A 77 16.32 8.07 2.19
C PHE A 77 16.35 6.58 1.85
N GLU A 78 16.46 6.23 0.56
CA GLU A 78 16.68 4.85 0.10
C GLU A 78 17.90 4.21 0.77
N GLN A 79 19.01 4.93 0.91
CA GLN A 79 20.21 4.44 1.60
C GLN A 79 19.96 4.15 3.08
N VAL A 80 19.11 4.94 3.75
CA VAL A 80 18.70 4.66 5.13
C VAL A 80 17.88 3.37 5.20
N LEU A 81 16.92 3.20 4.28
CA LEU A 81 16.09 1.99 4.23
C LEU A 81 16.93 0.73 3.96
N ALA A 82 17.92 0.82 3.06
CA ALA A 82 18.83 -0.29 2.77
C ALA A 82 19.64 -0.76 3.99
N GLY A 83 19.84 0.09 5.00
CA GLY A 83 20.52 -0.23 6.25
C GLY A 83 19.58 -0.58 7.41
N ALA A 84 18.27 -0.60 7.21
CA ALA A 84 17.31 -0.85 8.28
C ALA A 84 17.28 -2.33 8.68
N GLU A 85 17.39 -2.63 9.97
CA GLU A 85 17.47 -4.00 10.51
C GLU A 85 16.31 -4.91 10.07
N ARG A 86 15.10 -4.36 9.96
CA ARG A 86 13.89 -5.08 9.53
C ARG A 86 13.93 -5.51 8.05
N ILE A 87 14.71 -4.83 7.22
CA ILE A 87 14.82 -5.10 5.78
C ILE A 87 15.92 -6.13 5.56
N ARG A 88 15.54 -7.29 5.02
CA ARG A 88 16.48 -8.33 4.61
C ARG A 88 17.19 -7.93 3.32
N GLU A 89 16.42 -7.48 2.34
CA GLU A 89 16.93 -7.07 1.02
C GLU A 89 15.95 -6.13 0.31
N ILE A 90 16.48 -5.15 -0.42
CA ILE A 90 15.73 -4.34 -1.40
C ILE A 90 16.00 -4.90 -2.79
N THR A 91 14.97 -5.37 -3.49
CA THR A 91 15.09 -5.97 -4.84
C THR A 91 14.53 -5.07 -5.94
N TYR A 92 13.76 -4.05 -5.57
CA TYR A 92 13.23 -3.03 -6.46
C TYR A 92 13.37 -1.65 -5.84
N SER A 93 13.81 -0.70 -6.64
CA SER A 93 13.85 0.71 -6.27
C SER A 93 13.68 1.61 -7.48
N ARG A 94 12.84 2.63 -7.33
CA ARG A 94 12.69 3.75 -8.27
C ARG A 94 12.48 5.03 -7.47
N ASN A 95 13.10 6.10 -7.91
CA ASN A 95 12.92 7.40 -7.28
C ASN A 95 12.82 8.52 -8.31
N GLY A 96 12.23 9.63 -7.87
CA GLY A 96 12.23 10.90 -8.57
C GLY A 96 12.73 12.01 -7.66
N ARG A 97 12.42 13.26 -8.00
CA ARG A 97 12.86 14.43 -7.19
C ARG A 97 12.19 14.51 -5.82
N SER A 98 10.95 14.03 -5.72
CA SER A 98 10.10 14.18 -4.53
C SER A 98 9.33 12.89 -4.19
N TRP A 99 9.77 11.75 -4.70
CA TRP A 99 9.14 10.46 -4.44
C TRP A 99 10.14 9.31 -4.49
N LEU A 100 9.86 8.25 -3.73
CA LEU A 100 10.62 7.00 -3.67
C LEU A 100 9.62 5.83 -3.65
N ALA A 101 9.88 4.81 -4.44
CA ALA A 101 9.21 3.52 -4.40
C ALA A 101 10.27 2.44 -4.19
N VAL A 102 10.10 1.61 -3.16
CA VAL A 102 11.00 0.49 -2.87
C VAL A 102 10.19 -0.77 -2.57
N SER A 103 10.75 -1.91 -2.95
CA SER A 103 10.19 -3.20 -2.58
C SER A 103 11.31 -4.21 -2.39
N GLY A 104 11.03 -5.23 -1.60
CA GLY A 104 11.97 -6.28 -1.28
C GLY A 104 11.39 -7.25 -0.27
N TYR A 105 12.25 -7.75 0.59
CA TYR A 105 11.88 -8.72 1.60
C TYR A 105 12.22 -8.22 2.99
N TYR A 106 11.30 -8.42 3.93
CA TYR A 106 11.60 -8.27 5.35
C TYR A 106 12.34 -9.48 5.89
N GLN A 107 12.99 -9.27 7.04
CA GLN A 107 13.42 -10.38 7.88
C GLN A 107 12.21 -11.21 8.31
N ALA A 108 12.45 -12.48 8.59
CA ALA A 108 11.41 -13.39 9.05
C ALA A 108 10.71 -12.84 10.30
N ASP A 109 9.38 -12.85 10.26
CA ASP A 109 8.51 -12.45 11.35
C ASP A 109 7.81 -13.70 11.89
N GLN A 110 8.02 -14.03 13.17
CA GLN A 110 7.46 -15.25 13.75
C GLN A 110 5.93 -15.30 13.71
N ALA A 111 5.25 -14.14 13.66
CA ALA A 111 3.80 -14.06 13.60
C ALA A 111 3.26 -14.09 12.16
N ARG A 112 4.05 -13.63 11.18
CA ARG A 112 3.57 -13.37 9.80
C ARG A 112 4.27 -14.22 8.71
N GLY A 113 5.39 -14.87 9.03
CA GLY A 113 6.09 -15.82 8.17
C GLY A 113 7.51 -15.38 7.75
N ASP A 114 8.20 -16.28 7.05
CA ASP A 114 9.63 -16.16 6.75
C ASP A 114 9.94 -15.41 5.42
N ASP A 115 8.95 -15.24 4.55
CA ASP A 115 9.07 -14.60 3.23
C ASP A 115 7.99 -13.53 3.02
N LEU A 116 8.10 -12.48 3.83
CA LEU A 116 7.28 -11.28 3.69
C LEU A 116 7.90 -10.35 2.65
N ILE A 117 7.15 -10.12 1.58
CA ILE A 117 7.41 -9.00 0.68
C ILE A 117 7.00 -7.72 1.39
N PHE A 118 7.76 -6.66 1.18
CA PHE A 118 7.29 -5.31 1.44
C PHE A 118 7.31 -4.48 0.16
N TYR A 119 6.39 -3.54 0.09
CA TYR A 119 6.38 -2.46 -0.87
C TYR A 119 6.12 -1.16 -0.10
N ALA A 120 6.89 -0.11 -0.37
CA ALA A 120 6.66 1.20 0.22
C ALA A 120 6.75 2.32 -0.82
N LYS A 121 5.77 3.22 -0.79
CA LYS A 121 5.78 4.48 -1.54
C LYS A 121 5.93 5.63 -0.56
N PHE A 122 6.87 6.52 -0.84
CA PHE A 122 7.09 7.76 -0.11
C PHE A 122 6.91 8.95 -1.03
N MET A 123 6.18 9.95 -0.57
CA MET A 123 6.04 11.26 -1.20
C MET A 123 6.61 12.32 -0.25
N PHE A 124 7.50 13.15 -0.75
CA PHE A 124 8.20 14.16 0.04
C PHE A 124 7.58 15.53 -0.18
N SER A 125 7.55 16.36 0.88
CA SER A 125 7.19 17.78 0.75
C SER A 125 8.18 18.51 -0.18
N PRO A 126 7.81 19.66 -0.78
CA PRO A 126 8.69 20.39 -1.69
C PRO A 126 10.05 20.79 -1.12
N ASP A 127 10.11 21.04 0.19
CA ASP A 127 11.33 21.39 0.95
C ASP A 127 12.00 20.19 1.63
N LEU A 128 11.46 18.98 1.39
CA LEU A 128 11.88 17.71 1.96
C LEU A 128 11.76 17.61 3.49
N SER A 129 11.10 18.54 4.19
CA SER A 129 10.97 18.47 5.65
C SER A 129 10.01 17.40 6.15
N GLN A 130 9.05 16.99 5.33
CA GLN A 130 8.01 16.02 5.67
C GLN A 130 7.91 14.95 4.58
N LEU A 131 7.40 13.78 4.96
CA LEU A 131 6.99 12.73 4.02
C LEU A 131 5.61 12.18 4.39
N SER A 132 4.87 11.75 3.38
CA SER A 132 3.73 10.84 3.50
C SER A 132 4.10 9.51 2.85
N ALA A 133 3.55 8.43 3.34
CA ALA A 133 3.83 7.11 2.82
C ALA A 133 2.67 6.16 3.00
N PHE A 134 2.68 5.12 2.18
CA PHE A 134 2.12 3.84 2.60
C PHE A 134 3.18 2.74 2.45
N GLU A 135 3.04 1.72 3.27
CA GLU A 135 3.87 0.53 3.27
C GLU A 135 2.96 -0.70 3.37
N ALA A 136 3.00 -1.56 2.36
CA ALA A 136 2.31 -2.84 2.36
C ALA A 136 3.31 -3.96 2.64
N SER A 137 2.93 -4.92 3.47
CA SER A 137 3.68 -6.15 3.68
C SER A 137 2.77 -7.37 3.62
N TYR A 138 3.22 -8.43 2.98
CA TYR A 138 2.39 -9.58 2.65
C TYR A 138 3.23 -10.83 2.31
N PRO A 139 2.69 -12.05 2.48
CA PRO A 139 3.36 -13.26 2.04
C PRO A 139 3.63 -13.26 0.53
N ALA A 140 4.78 -13.81 0.11
CA ALA A 140 5.15 -13.84 -1.30
C ALA A 140 4.11 -14.49 -2.24
N GLY A 141 3.33 -15.45 -1.73
CA GLY A 141 2.24 -16.10 -2.49
C GLY A 141 1.06 -15.18 -2.82
N GLU A 142 0.89 -14.08 -2.09
CA GLU A 142 -0.21 -13.12 -2.24
C GLU A 142 0.14 -11.95 -3.18
N ARG A 143 1.34 -12.00 -3.78
CA ARG A 143 1.89 -10.89 -4.57
C ARG A 143 0.94 -10.35 -5.63
N GLN A 144 0.30 -11.22 -6.42
CA GLN A 144 -0.58 -10.77 -7.49
C GLN A 144 -1.76 -9.92 -6.98
N ARG A 145 -2.31 -10.26 -5.81
CA ARG A 145 -3.43 -9.51 -5.21
C ARG A 145 -2.94 -8.17 -4.66
N PHE A 146 -1.83 -8.19 -3.93
CA PHE A 146 -1.27 -6.97 -3.36
C PHE A 146 -0.71 -6.01 -4.42
N ASP A 147 -0.18 -6.51 -5.54
CA ASP A 147 0.27 -5.65 -6.64
C ASP A 147 -0.89 -4.75 -7.14
N ALA A 148 -2.12 -5.27 -7.24
CA ALA A 148 -3.30 -4.49 -7.63
C ALA A 148 -3.74 -3.47 -6.56
N ILE A 149 -3.64 -3.84 -5.28
CA ILE A 149 -3.91 -2.92 -4.16
C ILE A 149 -2.89 -1.78 -4.18
N VAL A 150 -1.60 -2.13 -4.24
CA VAL A 150 -0.47 -1.19 -4.25
C VAL A 150 -0.58 -0.22 -5.42
N GLU A 151 -0.84 -0.71 -6.64
CA GLU A 151 -0.98 0.14 -7.84
C GLU A 151 -2.02 1.25 -7.62
N ARG A 152 -3.19 0.91 -7.08
CA ARG A 152 -4.23 1.90 -6.81
C ARG A 152 -3.89 2.86 -5.67
N MET A 153 -3.22 2.37 -4.62
CA MET A 153 -2.72 3.24 -3.55
C MET A 153 -1.65 4.21 -4.07
N GLU A 154 -0.75 3.76 -4.95
CA GLU A 154 0.26 4.59 -5.59
C GLU A 154 -0.34 5.74 -6.38
N ASP A 155 -1.36 5.45 -7.18
CA ASP A 155 -2.03 6.43 -8.04
C ASP A 155 -2.74 7.54 -7.25
N SER A 156 -3.11 7.26 -6.00
CA SER A 156 -3.89 8.17 -5.16
C SER A 156 -3.09 8.87 -4.06
N LEU A 157 -1.89 8.39 -3.71
CA LEU A 157 -1.07 8.98 -2.66
C LEU A 157 -0.58 10.38 -3.04
N THR A 158 -0.89 11.38 -2.21
CA THR A 158 -0.39 12.74 -2.39
C THR A 158 0.78 13.04 -1.46
N ALA A 159 1.64 13.98 -1.87
CA ALA A 159 2.67 14.54 -0.99
C ALA A 159 2.05 15.28 0.21
N PRO A 160 2.76 15.35 1.35
CA PRO A 160 2.33 16.13 2.50
C PRO A 160 2.63 17.62 2.31
N ARG A 161 2.09 18.45 3.20
CA ARG A 161 2.53 19.83 3.38
C ARG A 161 3.95 19.86 3.97
N ALA A 162 4.71 20.90 3.65
CA ALA A 162 5.96 21.20 4.34
C ALA A 162 5.68 21.51 5.82
N ALA A 163 6.69 21.31 6.67
CA ALA A 163 6.65 21.83 8.03
C ALA A 163 6.66 23.38 8.01
N ASP A 164 5.93 23.99 8.94
CA ASP A 164 5.89 25.44 9.13
C ASP A 164 7.21 26.00 9.69
#